data_AF-A0A7R7XX44-F1
#
_entry.id   AF-A0A7R7XX44-F1
#
_cell.length_a   1.000
_cell.length_b   1.000
_cell.length_c   1.000
_cell.angle_alpha   90.00
_cell.angle_beta   90.00
_cell.angle_gamma   90.00
#
_symmetry.space_group_name_H-M   'P 1'
#
loop_
_entity.id
_entity.type
_entity.pdbx_description
1 polymer ?
#
loop_
_entity_poly.entity_id
_entity_poly.type
_entity_poly.pdbx_seq_one_letter_code
_entity_poly.pdbx_strand_id
1 'polypeptide(L)'
;MNVENCGQGIQEPTFHHTSNIQAIKEDFYSKGIAFIEGCDERALAALAKGFGSIVKPRNESTSCSGISNIRFAPSLVGKGYSSQELHFHTDRSGWDNPPRVLASLLKSKSTEGGASILADSARILKDIQKEGDDLYKLITNSKHSRFLNEEGVLVPRPIYDETTGLFRFRFDDSIQLSASLVARVRRLFKILYRNAFAVELQQGQGYLLDNHRFLHGRTAFSGSRELLRALVNLPPPQPTLNLLFDIDGTLCRSEELSVDAFYTCLTDIVGRPITHANTSVSLHGRTDLGLLYDILGYHGVQSKTCVAERFLQAHASYMQKSIDKGFFAVTCPGVAETLKWLTQKKEILTTPAIRIGLMTGNSKSNALLKLSSAGINISIFDLAISSFGDAHMDRISLVKDSMAKIRARDGRDLPKSKTIVIGDTPLDVECAKEAGCAVVAVASGNYGLDDLAALEPDTAVSHIGEAKVFLQSHFVPSITVTGP
;
A
#
# COMPACT_ATOMS: atom_id res chain seq x y z
N MET A 1 15.74 26.11 8.65
CA MET A 1 15.60 24.65 8.55
C MET A 1 16.95 24.05 8.86
N ASN A 2 17.04 23.30 9.94
CA ASN A 2 18.26 22.62 10.37
C ASN A 2 17.93 21.13 10.52
N VAL A 3 18.83 20.27 10.05
CA VAL A 3 18.75 18.82 10.18
C VAL A 3 18.65 18.40 11.66
N GLU A 4 19.34 19.10 12.55
CA GLU A 4 19.32 18.83 14.00
C GLU A 4 17.94 18.98 14.64
N ASN A 5 17.03 19.72 13.99
CA ASN A 5 15.65 19.88 14.47
C ASN A 5 14.74 18.72 14.03
N CYS A 6 15.21 17.80 13.18
CA CYS A 6 14.41 16.68 12.70
C CYS A 6 14.32 15.61 13.79
N GLY A 7 13.13 15.38 14.33
CA GLY A 7 12.91 14.45 15.44
C GLY A 7 13.18 12.98 15.09
N GLN A 8 13.21 12.63 13.81
CA GLN A 8 13.63 11.31 13.33
C GLN A 8 15.07 11.27 12.81
N GLY A 9 15.83 12.36 12.96
CA GLY A 9 17.23 12.46 12.57
C GLY A 9 17.48 12.37 11.06
N ILE A 10 18.73 12.06 10.71
CA ILE A 10 19.17 11.73 9.35
C ILE A 10 18.84 10.26 9.10
N GLN A 11 18.27 9.95 7.94
CA GLN A 11 18.00 8.57 7.52
C GLN A 11 18.79 8.22 6.26
N GLU A 12 19.31 7.00 6.25
CA GLU A 12 19.87 6.36 5.06
C GLU A 12 18.79 5.46 4.43
N PRO A 13 18.11 5.92 3.37
CA PRO A 13 17.04 5.14 2.78
C PRO A 13 17.59 4.00 1.91
N THR A 14 16.79 2.96 1.73
CA THR A 14 17.00 1.97 0.67
C THR A 14 16.63 2.59 -0.66
N PHE A 15 17.59 2.62 -1.59
CA PHE A 15 17.38 3.13 -2.94
C PHE A 15 16.96 2.01 -3.89
N HIS A 16 16.09 2.35 -4.84
CA HIS A 16 15.74 1.49 -5.97
C HIS A 16 16.35 2.04 -7.25
N HIS A 17 16.97 1.17 -8.05
CA HIS A 17 17.35 1.56 -9.40
C HIS A 17 16.10 1.93 -10.21
N THR A 18 16.16 2.99 -11.02
CA THR A 18 14.98 3.51 -11.76
C THR A 18 14.31 2.51 -12.70
N SER A 19 15.03 1.47 -13.14
CA SER A 19 14.46 0.38 -13.94
C SER A 19 13.51 -0.53 -13.15
N ASN A 20 13.61 -0.58 -11.82
CA ASN A 20 12.73 -1.38 -10.96
C ASN A 20 11.45 -0.62 -10.60
N ILE A 21 10.62 -0.33 -11.60
CA ILE A 21 9.38 0.44 -11.43
C ILE A 21 8.41 -0.21 -10.44
N GLN A 22 8.42 -1.54 -10.31
CA GLN A 22 7.52 -2.28 -9.45
C GLN A 22 7.84 -2.01 -7.97
N ALA A 23 9.10 -2.13 -7.56
CA ALA A 23 9.53 -1.83 -6.20
C ALA A 23 9.31 -0.33 -5.85
N ILE A 24 9.55 0.56 -6.81
CA ILE A 24 9.28 2.00 -6.64
C ILE A 24 7.79 2.27 -6.40
N LYS A 25 6.89 1.61 -7.15
CA LYS A 25 5.44 1.70 -6.94
C LYS A 25 5.05 1.15 -5.58
N GLU A 26 5.54 -0.03 -5.22
CA GLU A 26 5.26 -0.65 -3.92
C GLU A 26 5.61 0.31 -2.76
N ASP A 27 6.81 0.89 -2.76
CA ASP A 27 7.22 1.86 -1.74
C ASP A 27 6.39 3.15 -1.81
N PHE A 28 6.16 3.72 -3.00
CA PHE A 28 5.35 4.93 -3.15
C PHE A 28 3.94 4.77 -2.57
N TYR A 29 3.27 3.66 -2.83
CA TYR A 29 1.87 3.50 -2.42
C TYR A 29 1.72 2.96 -0.99
N SER A 30 2.65 2.15 -0.51
CA SER A 30 2.65 1.67 0.88
C SER A 30 3.20 2.72 1.86
N LYS A 31 4.39 3.27 1.57
CA LYS A 31 5.11 4.22 2.44
C LYS A 31 4.80 5.67 2.11
N GLY A 32 4.25 5.98 0.94
CA GLY A 32 4.04 7.35 0.48
C GLY A 32 5.29 7.99 -0.13
N ILE A 33 6.41 7.27 -0.17
CA ILE A 33 7.68 7.72 -0.71
C ILE A 33 8.54 6.52 -1.14
N ALA A 34 9.26 6.67 -2.23
CA ALA A 34 10.27 5.72 -2.72
C ALA A 34 11.55 6.49 -3.06
N PHE A 35 12.71 5.97 -2.66
CA PHE A 35 14.01 6.56 -2.99
C PHE A 35 14.58 5.90 -4.24
N ILE A 36 15.18 6.69 -5.11
CA ILE A 36 15.67 6.24 -6.42
C ILE A 36 17.14 6.58 -6.62
N GLU A 37 17.85 5.74 -7.38
CA GLU A 37 19.24 5.95 -7.77
C GLU A 37 19.51 5.53 -9.22
N GLY A 38 20.70 5.85 -9.73
CA GLY A 38 21.08 5.60 -11.12
C GLY A 38 20.19 6.37 -12.10
N CYS A 39 19.73 7.57 -11.70
CA CYS A 39 18.74 8.34 -12.44
C CYS A 39 19.39 9.55 -13.12
N ASP A 40 19.02 9.79 -14.38
CA ASP A 40 19.27 11.03 -15.11
C ASP A 40 17.93 11.69 -15.50
N GLU A 41 17.97 12.82 -16.23
CA GLU A 41 16.75 13.52 -16.66
C GLU A 41 15.82 12.63 -17.51
N ARG A 42 16.39 11.79 -18.38
CA ARG A 42 15.63 10.92 -19.27
C ARG A 42 14.96 9.79 -18.49
N ALA A 43 15.69 9.16 -17.58
CA ALA A 43 15.17 8.11 -16.69
C ALA A 43 14.08 8.68 -15.78
N LEU A 44 14.27 9.87 -15.21
CA LEU A 44 13.26 10.55 -14.39
C LEU A 44 11.97 10.80 -15.19
N ALA A 45 12.08 11.31 -16.41
CA ALA A 45 10.93 11.56 -17.27
C ALA A 45 10.21 10.25 -17.67
N ALA A 46 10.95 9.18 -17.97
CA ALA A 46 10.37 7.87 -18.28
C ALA A 46 9.64 7.28 -17.06
N LEU A 47 10.25 7.35 -15.88
CA LEU A 47 9.66 6.89 -14.63
C LEU A 47 8.40 7.69 -14.28
N ALA A 48 8.45 9.03 -14.40
CA ALA A 48 7.30 9.90 -14.18
C ALA A 48 6.14 9.58 -15.12
N LYS A 49 6.41 9.32 -16.41
CA LYS A 49 5.40 8.86 -17.39
C LYS A 49 4.81 7.49 -17.04
N GLY A 50 5.59 6.61 -16.39
CA GLY A 50 5.11 5.32 -15.90
C GLY A 50 4.12 5.41 -14.73
N PHE A 51 4.03 6.56 -14.07
CA PHE A 51 3.03 6.86 -13.04
C PHE A 51 1.80 7.61 -13.58
N GLY A 52 1.94 8.41 -14.64
CA GLY A 52 0.82 9.17 -15.20
C GLY A 52 1.24 10.31 -16.13
N SER A 53 0.42 11.35 -16.22
CA SER A 53 0.69 12.49 -17.09
C SER A 53 1.52 13.56 -16.37
N ILE A 54 2.65 13.95 -16.97
CA ILE A 54 3.52 14.99 -16.43
C ILE A 54 2.85 16.36 -16.60
N VAL A 55 2.78 17.11 -15.51
CA VAL A 55 2.21 18.46 -15.46
C VAL A 55 3.24 19.47 -15.96
N LYS A 56 2.82 20.34 -16.88
CA LYS A 56 3.69 21.35 -17.48
C LYS A 56 4.26 22.31 -16.42
N PRO A 57 5.57 22.59 -16.43
CA PRO A 57 6.18 23.58 -15.56
C PRO A 57 5.66 25.00 -15.81
N ARG A 58 5.55 25.81 -14.74
CA ARG A 58 5.07 27.20 -14.83
C ARG A 58 6.16 28.18 -15.27
N ASN A 59 7.40 27.94 -14.84
CA ASN A 59 8.46 28.96 -14.81
C ASN A 59 9.57 28.72 -15.84
N GLU A 60 9.48 27.67 -16.64
CA GLU A 60 10.47 27.36 -17.66
C GLU A 60 9.76 27.05 -18.97
N SER A 61 10.24 27.64 -20.07
CA SER A 61 10.03 27.13 -21.42
C SER A 61 10.85 25.83 -21.55
N THR A 62 10.34 24.75 -20.98
CA THR A 62 11.10 23.51 -20.86
C THR A 62 11.33 22.85 -22.22
N SER A 63 12.39 22.04 -22.28
CA SER A 63 12.47 20.90 -23.20
C SER A 63 11.14 20.12 -23.18
N CYS A 64 10.81 19.40 -24.26
CA CYS A 64 9.55 18.65 -24.39
C CYS A 64 9.32 17.56 -23.30
N SER A 65 10.21 17.41 -22.31
CA SER A 65 10.16 16.43 -21.23
C SER A 65 9.20 16.80 -20.09
N GLY A 66 8.95 18.10 -19.86
CA GLY A 66 8.12 18.57 -18.74
C GLY A 66 8.82 18.56 -17.36
N ILE A 67 10.14 18.36 -17.33
CA ILE A 67 10.97 18.37 -16.13
C ILE A 67 11.39 19.81 -15.80
N SER A 68 11.24 20.23 -14.54
CA SER A 68 11.71 21.55 -14.06
C SER A 68 13.12 21.46 -13.48
N ASN A 69 13.97 22.44 -13.77
CA ASN A 69 15.33 22.51 -13.24
C ASN A 69 15.41 23.49 -12.06
N ILE A 70 15.29 22.98 -10.83
CA ILE A 70 15.32 23.77 -9.60
C ILE A 70 16.77 24.07 -9.20
N ARG A 71 17.19 25.32 -9.38
CA ARG A 71 18.56 25.81 -9.16
C ARG A 71 18.54 27.27 -8.71
N PHE A 72 19.65 27.79 -8.20
CA PHE A 72 19.76 29.23 -7.97
C PHE A 72 19.59 30.00 -9.29
N ALA A 73 18.48 30.71 -9.43
CA ALA A 73 18.10 31.46 -10.61
C ALA A 73 17.24 32.67 -10.17
N PRO A 74 17.87 33.77 -9.73
CA PRO A 74 17.15 34.90 -9.11
C PRO A 74 16.20 35.62 -10.07
N SER A 75 16.32 35.40 -11.39
CA SER A 75 15.39 35.90 -12.41
C SER A 75 14.07 35.14 -12.45
N LEU A 76 13.97 33.96 -11.82
CA LEU A 76 12.75 33.15 -11.78
C LEU A 76 11.97 33.38 -10.49
N VAL A 77 10.64 33.40 -10.60
CA VAL A 77 9.75 33.58 -9.46
C VAL A 77 9.65 32.29 -8.64
N GLY A 78 9.91 32.36 -7.34
CA GLY A 78 9.65 31.29 -6.38
C GLY A 78 10.86 30.92 -5.53
N LYS A 79 10.63 30.63 -4.23
CA LYS A 79 11.69 30.37 -3.25
C LYS A 79 12.59 29.17 -3.58
N GLY A 80 12.09 28.23 -4.40
CA GLY A 80 12.86 27.10 -4.89
C GLY A 80 14.07 27.49 -5.76
N TYR A 81 14.06 28.67 -6.37
CA TYR A 81 15.15 29.20 -7.20
C TYR A 81 16.16 30.07 -6.42
N SER A 82 16.15 29.98 -5.10
CA SER A 82 17.12 30.64 -4.20
C SER A 82 18.07 29.63 -3.54
N SER A 83 19.13 30.12 -2.90
CA SER A 83 20.04 29.33 -2.03
C SER A 83 19.59 29.29 -0.57
N GLN A 84 18.61 30.12 -0.20
CA GLN A 84 18.01 30.14 1.13
C GLN A 84 17.22 28.87 1.38
N GLU A 85 16.99 28.53 2.65
CA GLU A 85 16.15 27.41 3.04
C GLU A 85 14.73 27.47 2.45
N LEU A 86 14.14 26.30 2.25
CA LEU A 86 12.77 26.18 1.75
C LEU A 86 12.00 25.40 2.81
N HIS A 87 11.15 26.11 3.53
CA HIS A 87 10.30 25.54 4.57
C HIS A 87 9.44 24.41 4.05
N PHE A 88 8.90 23.61 4.99
CA PHE A 88 7.91 22.59 4.68
C PHE A 88 6.80 23.16 3.80
N HIS A 89 6.51 22.45 2.73
CA HIS A 89 5.39 22.75 1.85
C HIS A 89 4.93 21.48 1.12
N THR A 90 3.77 21.58 0.49
CA THR A 90 3.37 20.70 -0.61
C THR A 90 3.39 21.50 -1.92
N ASP A 91 3.61 20.82 -3.03
CA ASP A 91 3.66 21.47 -4.33
C ASP A 91 2.23 21.76 -4.82
N ARG A 92 2.04 22.93 -5.42
CA ARG A 92 0.74 23.37 -5.97
C ARG A 92 -0.43 23.32 -4.96
N SER A 93 -0.18 23.54 -3.67
CA SER A 93 -1.19 23.40 -2.59
C SER A 93 -2.46 24.23 -2.75
N GLY A 94 -2.50 25.23 -3.62
CA GLY A 94 -3.70 26.02 -3.90
C GLY A 94 -4.59 25.51 -5.04
N TRP A 95 -4.15 24.49 -5.79
CA TRP A 95 -4.94 23.86 -6.86
C TRP A 95 -6.05 23.02 -6.25
N ASP A 96 -7.20 22.89 -6.91
CA ASP A 96 -8.25 21.98 -6.41
C ASP A 96 -7.76 20.55 -6.35
N ASN A 97 -7.07 20.09 -7.40
CA ASN A 97 -6.43 18.78 -7.46
C ASN A 97 -4.93 18.96 -7.75
N PRO A 98 -4.09 19.16 -6.72
CA PRO A 98 -2.65 19.28 -6.94
C PRO A 98 -2.09 17.97 -7.50
N PRO A 99 -1.00 18.01 -8.28
CA PRO A 99 -0.36 16.80 -8.78
C PRO A 99 0.04 15.89 -7.62
N ARG A 100 -0.23 14.60 -7.76
CA ARG A 100 -0.10 13.65 -6.64
C ARG A 100 1.32 13.10 -6.52
N VAL A 101 2.00 12.85 -7.62
CA VAL A 101 3.39 12.40 -7.58
C VAL A 101 4.30 13.59 -7.75
N LEU A 102 5.25 13.73 -6.83
CA LEU A 102 6.41 14.59 -6.99
C LEU A 102 7.65 13.71 -7.09
N ALA A 103 8.31 13.74 -8.24
CA ALA A 103 9.59 13.09 -8.44
C ALA A 103 10.70 14.15 -8.43
N SER A 104 11.74 13.93 -7.63
CA SER A 104 12.91 14.81 -7.52
C SER A 104 14.20 14.02 -7.70
N LEU A 105 15.17 14.60 -8.40
CA LEU A 105 16.50 14.00 -8.65
C LEU A 105 17.59 15.06 -8.46
N LEU A 106 18.61 14.77 -7.65
CA LEU A 106 19.77 15.63 -7.51
C LEU A 106 20.71 15.45 -8.70
N LYS A 107 20.77 16.49 -9.56
CA LYS A 107 21.64 16.52 -10.74
C LYS A 107 23.01 17.11 -10.43
N SER A 108 23.07 18.10 -9.54
CA SER A 108 24.32 18.69 -9.05
C SER A 108 24.22 18.96 -7.55
N LYS A 109 25.20 18.47 -6.80
CA LYS A 109 25.27 18.58 -5.34
C LYS A 109 25.95 19.89 -4.93
N SER A 110 25.35 20.58 -3.96
CA SER A 110 25.95 21.76 -3.31
C SER A 110 27.26 21.42 -2.59
N THR A 111 28.08 22.45 -2.35
CA THR A 111 29.30 22.32 -1.54
C THR A 111 28.95 22.05 -0.08
N GLU A 112 28.02 22.83 0.48
CA GLU A 112 27.51 22.66 1.84
C GLU A 112 25.98 22.77 1.86
N GLY A 113 25.35 22.07 2.79
CA GLY A 113 23.90 22.09 2.99
C GLY A 113 23.11 21.55 1.79
N GLY A 114 21.84 21.97 1.68
CA GLY A 114 20.93 21.50 0.64
C GLY A 114 20.33 20.12 0.88
N ALA A 115 20.42 19.61 2.12
CA ALA A 115 19.80 18.36 2.55
C ALA A 115 18.28 18.46 2.43
N SER A 116 17.65 17.39 1.96
CA SER A 116 16.19 17.31 1.87
C SER A 116 15.61 17.01 3.24
N ILE A 117 14.54 17.72 3.62
CA ILE A 117 13.81 17.47 4.86
C ILE A 117 12.39 17.06 4.49
N LEU A 118 11.96 15.91 5.00
CA LEU A 118 10.74 15.22 4.61
C LEU A 118 9.91 14.91 5.85
N ALA A 119 8.58 15.05 5.78
CA ALA A 119 7.69 14.73 6.88
C ALA A 119 6.39 14.06 6.39
N ASP A 120 6.03 12.94 7.01
CA ASP A 120 4.86 12.14 6.67
C ASP A 120 3.61 12.64 7.41
N SER A 121 2.62 13.15 6.69
CA SER A 121 1.38 13.66 7.28
C SER A 121 0.63 12.61 8.09
N ALA A 122 0.75 11.32 7.78
CA ALA A 122 0.09 10.26 8.53
C ALA A 122 0.56 10.21 9.99
N ARG A 123 1.87 10.37 10.22
CA ARG A 123 2.45 10.43 11.57
C ARG A 123 2.09 11.75 12.26
N ILE A 124 2.15 12.86 11.52
CA ILE A 124 1.77 14.19 12.00
C ILE A 124 0.31 14.20 12.49
N LEU A 125 -0.62 13.67 11.70
CA LEU A 125 -2.06 13.62 12.04
C LEU A 125 -2.31 12.74 13.26
N LYS A 126 -1.67 11.57 13.34
CA LYS A 126 -1.74 10.69 14.51
C LYS A 126 -1.28 11.41 15.78
N ASP A 127 -0.20 12.15 15.69
CA ASP A 127 0.34 12.94 16.79
C ASP A 127 -0.59 14.10 17.19
N ILE A 128 -1.14 14.84 16.21
CA ILE A 128 -2.13 15.91 16.46
C ILE A 128 -3.36 15.34 17.18
N GLN A 129 -3.88 14.20 16.72
CA GLN A 129 -5.04 13.54 17.34
C GLN A 129 -4.72 13.06 18.76
N LYS A 130 -3.55 12.46 18.97
CA LYS A 130 -3.13 11.95 20.28
C LYS A 130 -3.00 13.05 21.33
N GLU A 131 -2.57 14.24 20.94
CA GLU A 131 -2.44 15.36 21.88
C GLU A 131 -3.81 15.98 22.29
N GLY A 132 -4.90 15.64 21.58
CA GLY A 132 -6.28 15.81 22.09
C GLY A 132 -6.82 17.24 22.14
N ASP A 133 -6.21 18.21 21.44
CA ASP A 133 -6.61 19.62 21.46
C ASP A 133 -7.46 20.05 20.23
N ASP A 134 -7.67 21.37 20.08
CA ASP A 134 -8.45 21.97 19.00
C ASP A 134 -7.75 21.97 17.63
N LEU A 135 -6.44 21.71 17.56
CA LEU A 135 -5.64 21.78 16.33
C LEU A 135 -6.18 20.87 15.23
N TYR A 136 -6.59 19.63 15.55
CA TYR A 136 -7.17 18.72 14.54
C TYR A 136 -8.39 19.36 13.86
N LYS A 137 -9.33 19.89 14.67
CA LYS A 137 -10.55 20.56 14.18
C LYS A 137 -10.23 21.80 13.35
N LEU A 138 -9.16 22.54 13.70
CA LEU A 138 -8.74 23.72 12.97
C LEU A 138 -8.14 23.36 11.61
N ILE A 139 -7.29 22.33 11.54
CA ILE A 139 -6.63 21.95 10.28
C ILE A 139 -7.57 21.23 9.30
N THR A 140 -8.64 20.60 9.78
CA THR A 140 -9.62 19.91 8.93
C THR A 140 -10.76 20.80 8.43
N ASN A 141 -10.87 22.03 8.91
CA ASN A 141 -11.95 22.93 8.56
C ASN A 141 -11.46 24.07 7.65
N SER A 142 -12.08 24.17 6.47
CA SER A 142 -11.73 25.15 5.42
C SER A 142 -11.89 26.61 5.84
N LYS A 143 -12.62 26.90 6.93
CA LYS A 143 -12.75 28.27 7.47
C LYS A 143 -11.46 28.81 8.07
N HIS A 144 -10.50 27.95 8.41
CA HIS A 144 -9.28 28.36 9.13
C HIS A 144 -8.06 28.56 8.25
N SER A 145 -8.11 28.19 6.98
CA SER A 145 -7.02 28.36 6.00
C SER A 145 -7.54 28.67 4.61
N ARG A 146 -6.80 29.53 3.88
CA ARG A 146 -7.05 29.86 2.47
C ARG A 146 -5.75 29.75 1.71
N PHE A 147 -5.77 29.13 0.54
CA PHE A 147 -4.59 28.94 -0.31
C PHE A 147 -4.76 29.68 -1.62
N LEU A 148 -3.67 30.27 -2.11
CA LEU A 148 -3.61 31.00 -3.37
C LEU A 148 -3.69 30.00 -4.54
N ASN A 149 -4.77 30.05 -5.31
CA ASN A 149 -4.98 29.17 -6.47
C ASN A 149 -4.17 29.64 -7.70
N GLU A 150 -4.42 29.02 -8.85
CA GLU A 150 -3.72 29.32 -10.11
C GLU A 150 -3.99 30.73 -10.62
N GLU A 151 -5.20 31.21 -10.39
CA GLU A 151 -5.70 32.53 -10.78
C GLU A 151 -5.21 33.64 -9.82
N GLY A 152 -4.45 33.30 -8.78
CA GLY A 152 -3.94 34.27 -7.80
C GLY A 152 -4.98 34.70 -6.76
N VAL A 153 -6.00 33.88 -6.52
CA VAL A 153 -7.09 34.12 -5.56
C VAL A 153 -6.96 33.21 -4.34
N LEU A 154 -7.11 33.79 -3.15
CA LEU A 154 -7.15 33.03 -1.89
C LEU A 154 -8.50 32.33 -1.71
N VAL A 155 -8.51 31.01 -1.87
CA VAL A 155 -9.72 30.19 -1.76
C VAL A 155 -9.68 29.36 -0.48
N PRO A 156 -10.77 29.33 0.33
CA PRO A 156 -10.86 28.53 1.55
C PRO A 156 -10.69 27.04 1.28
N ARG A 157 -9.70 26.42 1.93
CA ARG A 157 -9.45 24.97 1.87
C ARG A 157 -8.84 24.52 3.19
N PRO A 158 -9.15 23.33 3.70
CA PRO A 158 -8.51 22.84 4.91
C PRO A 158 -7.03 22.52 4.65
N ILE A 159 -6.23 22.49 5.71
CA ILE A 159 -4.86 21.95 5.65
C ILE A 159 -4.93 20.43 5.46
N TYR A 160 -5.89 19.74 6.06
CA TYR A 160 -6.13 18.32 5.83
C TYR A 160 -7.59 18.09 5.44
N ASP A 161 -7.84 17.61 4.23
CA ASP A 161 -9.18 17.25 3.78
C ASP A 161 -9.45 15.78 4.12
N GLU A 162 -10.36 15.54 5.07
CA GLU A 162 -10.72 14.20 5.53
C GLU A 162 -11.42 13.36 4.46
N THR A 163 -12.06 14.01 3.48
CA THR A 163 -12.78 13.32 2.40
C THR A 163 -11.80 12.74 1.39
N THR A 164 -10.80 13.53 1.02
CA THR A 164 -9.83 13.17 -0.02
C THR A 164 -8.52 12.61 0.53
N GLY A 165 -8.25 12.81 1.83
CA GLY A 165 -6.97 12.49 2.46
C GLY A 165 -5.83 13.45 2.07
N LEU A 166 -6.15 14.57 1.41
CA LEU A 166 -5.18 15.53 0.90
C LEU A 166 -4.66 16.45 2.00
N PHE A 167 -3.34 16.44 2.21
CA PHE A 167 -2.64 17.36 3.09
C PHE A 167 -2.01 18.52 2.29
N ARG A 168 -2.40 19.75 2.60
CA ARG A 168 -1.93 20.99 1.99
C ARG A 168 -1.14 21.79 3.01
N PHE A 169 0.07 22.19 2.67
CA PHE A 169 0.85 23.00 3.59
C PHE A 169 1.70 24.03 2.86
N ARG A 170 1.65 25.27 3.37
CA ARG A 170 2.50 26.39 2.96
C ARG A 170 2.76 27.25 4.19
N PHE A 171 3.90 27.94 4.18
CA PHE A 171 4.22 28.97 5.16
C PHE A 171 4.98 30.10 4.49
N ASP A 172 4.26 30.78 3.60
CA ASP A 172 4.70 31.92 2.79
C ASP A 172 3.48 32.76 2.39
N ASP A 173 3.66 33.71 1.48
CA ASP A 173 2.60 34.63 1.05
C ASP A 173 1.46 33.96 0.27
N SER A 174 1.53 32.65 -0.01
CA SER A 174 0.49 31.90 -0.71
C SER A 174 -0.57 31.29 0.20
N ILE A 175 -0.51 31.53 1.51
CA ILE A 175 -1.48 31.05 2.49
C ILE A 175 -1.96 32.16 3.41
N GLN A 176 -3.23 32.11 3.78
CA GLN A 176 -3.81 32.92 4.85
C GLN A 176 -4.38 32.00 5.93
N LEU A 177 -4.06 32.26 7.19
CA LEU A 177 -4.51 31.49 8.34
C LEU A 177 -5.41 32.35 9.23
N SER A 178 -6.43 31.74 9.83
CA SER A 178 -7.24 32.39 10.88
C SER A 178 -6.42 32.66 12.15
N ALA A 179 -6.81 33.65 12.95
CA ALA A 179 -6.16 33.97 14.22
C ALA A 179 -6.06 32.76 15.16
N SER A 180 -7.12 31.93 15.21
CA SER A 180 -7.13 30.70 15.99
C SER A 180 -5.98 29.78 15.58
N LEU A 181 -5.82 29.51 14.28
CA LEU A 181 -4.77 28.63 13.78
C LEU A 181 -3.37 29.25 13.92
N VAL A 182 -3.21 30.56 13.70
CA VAL A 182 -1.95 31.29 13.91
C VAL A 182 -1.45 31.12 15.36
N ALA A 183 -2.33 31.19 16.35
CA ALA A 183 -1.96 31.00 17.75
C ALA A 183 -1.43 29.57 18.05
N ARG A 184 -1.70 28.58 17.19
CA ARG A 184 -1.21 27.19 17.32
C ARG A 184 -0.07 26.87 16.35
N VAL A 185 0.37 27.82 15.52
CA VAL A 185 1.36 27.56 14.46
C VAL A 185 2.68 27.05 15.01
N ARG A 186 3.16 27.61 16.14
CA ARG A 186 4.40 27.16 16.80
C ARG A 186 4.33 25.68 17.19
N ARG A 187 3.16 25.26 17.69
CA ARG A 187 2.90 23.87 18.04
C ARG A 187 2.84 22.98 16.79
N LEU A 188 2.13 23.42 15.76
CA LEU A 188 2.08 22.71 14.48
C LEU A 188 3.51 22.46 13.96
N PHE A 189 4.36 23.48 13.93
CA PHE A 189 5.77 23.33 13.56
C PHE A 189 6.53 22.34 14.46
N LYS A 190 6.32 22.37 15.78
CA LYS A 190 6.93 21.38 16.69
C LYS A 190 6.54 19.95 16.31
N ILE A 191 5.27 19.71 15.99
CA ILE A 191 4.79 18.38 15.56
C ILE A 191 5.37 18.01 14.19
N LEU A 192 5.42 18.95 13.24
CA LEU A 192 6.03 18.73 11.92
C LEU A 192 7.50 18.30 12.07
N TYR A 193 8.30 19.06 12.79
CA TYR A 193 9.72 18.77 13.00
C TYR A 193 9.93 17.47 13.80
N ARG A 194 9.10 17.18 14.82
CA ARG A 194 9.14 15.89 15.54
C ARG A 194 8.98 14.69 14.59
N ASN A 195 8.16 14.84 13.55
CA ASN A 195 7.88 13.80 12.57
C ASN A 195 8.73 13.88 11.30
N ALA A 196 9.64 14.84 11.22
CA ALA A 196 10.51 15.04 10.08
C ALA A 196 11.80 14.23 10.19
N PHE A 197 12.32 13.84 9.03
CA PHE A 197 13.65 13.27 8.87
C PHE A 197 14.40 14.00 7.74
N ALA A 198 15.72 13.96 7.79
CA ALA A 198 16.59 14.50 6.75
C ALA A 198 17.19 13.38 5.91
N VAL A 199 17.42 13.67 4.63
CA VAL A 199 18.13 12.77 3.70
C VAL A 199 19.18 13.57 2.94
N GLU A 200 20.39 13.04 2.90
CA GLU A 200 21.49 13.58 2.11
C GLU A 200 21.63 12.80 0.81
N LEU A 201 21.18 13.40 -0.30
CA LEU A 201 21.26 12.78 -1.61
C LEU A 201 22.65 12.99 -2.23
N GLN A 202 23.13 11.96 -2.92
CA GLN A 202 24.24 12.07 -3.86
C GLN A 202 23.73 12.42 -5.26
N GLN A 203 24.64 12.85 -6.13
CA GLN A 203 24.31 13.06 -7.54
C GLN A 203 23.78 11.76 -8.16
N GLY A 204 22.67 11.85 -8.92
CA GLY A 204 21.99 10.69 -9.49
C GLY A 204 20.99 10.01 -8.55
N GLN A 205 20.87 10.48 -7.30
CA GLN A 205 19.88 10.01 -6.33
C GLN A 205 18.72 10.99 -6.19
N GLY A 206 17.57 10.45 -5.80
CA GLY A 206 16.32 11.20 -5.72
C GLY A 206 15.26 10.47 -4.92
N TYR A 207 14.03 10.99 -5.01
CA TYR A 207 12.85 10.34 -4.46
C TYR A 207 11.60 10.66 -5.28
N LEU A 208 10.63 9.75 -5.21
CA LEU A 208 9.25 9.97 -5.60
C LEU A 208 8.41 9.97 -4.33
N LEU A 209 7.65 11.03 -4.09
CA LEU A 209 6.76 11.12 -2.93
C LEU A 209 5.33 11.45 -3.33
N ASP A 210 4.39 10.99 -2.52
CA ASP A 210 2.99 11.35 -2.60
C ASP A 210 2.83 12.77 -2.04
N ASN A 211 2.73 13.74 -2.93
CA ASN A 211 2.59 15.16 -2.63
C ASN A 211 1.28 15.48 -1.88
N HIS A 212 0.34 14.54 -1.79
CA HIS A 212 -0.84 14.66 -0.95
C HIS A 212 -0.61 14.22 0.50
N ARG A 213 0.51 13.52 0.78
CA ARG A 213 0.86 12.96 2.09
C ARG A 213 2.16 13.54 2.67
N PHE A 214 3.16 13.77 1.85
CA PHE A 214 4.47 14.22 2.31
C PHE A 214 4.63 15.72 2.18
N LEU A 215 5.05 16.35 3.28
CA LEU A 215 5.63 17.67 3.23
C LEU A 215 7.12 17.53 2.94
N HIS A 216 7.65 18.47 2.17
CA HIS A 216 9.08 18.50 1.86
C HIS A 216 9.64 19.91 1.96
N GLY A 217 10.95 19.99 2.15
CA GLY A 217 11.72 21.21 2.24
C GLY A 217 13.21 20.90 2.05
N ARG A 218 14.05 21.92 2.19
CA ARG A 218 15.50 21.72 2.19
C ARG A 218 16.19 22.75 3.07
N THR A 219 17.36 22.40 3.60
CA THR A 219 18.24 23.36 4.25
C THR A 219 18.80 24.37 3.23
N ALA A 220 19.28 25.51 3.73
CA ALA A 220 20.06 26.43 2.89
C ALA A 220 21.32 25.74 2.35
N PHE A 221 21.87 26.26 1.26
CA PHE A 221 23.07 25.69 0.64
C PHE A 221 24.01 26.75 0.07
N SER A 222 25.27 26.36 -0.10
CA SER A 222 26.30 27.14 -0.81
C SER A 222 26.79 26.40 -2.06
N GLY A 223 27.37 27.16 -3.00
CA GLY A 223 27.83 26.63 -4.28
C GLY A 223 26.69 26.31 -5.26
N SER A 224 26.99 25.47 -6.24
CA SER A 224 26.04 25.08 -7.29
C SER A 224 25.19 23.89 -6.84
N ARG A 225 23.87 24.01 -6.94
CA ARG A 225 22.93 22.91 -6.69
C ARG A 225 21.84 22.91 -7.75
N GLU A 226 21.59 21.75 -8.34
CA GLU A 226 20.52 21.59 -9.33
C GLU A 226 19.72 20.32 -9.01
N LEU A 227 18.41 20.48 -8.86
CA LEU A 227 17.45 19.42 -8.63
C LEU A 227 16.45 19.39 -9.79
N LEU A 228 16.33 18.25 -10.45
CA LEU A 228 15.30 18.02 -11.45
C LEU A 228 14.00 17.64 -10.75
N ARG A 229 12.87 18.18 -11.20
CA ARG A 229 11.55 17.90 -10.63
C ARG A 229 10.50 17.59 -11.69
N ALA A 230 9.77 16.50 -11.51
CA ALA A 230 8.54 16.19 -12.24
C ALA A 230 7.33 16.22 -11.29
N LEU A 231 6.24 16.84 -11.73
CA LEU A 231 4.93 16.74 -11.09
C LEU A 231 4.04 15.88 -11.99
N VAL A 232 3.35 14.89 -11.42
CA VAL A 232 2.55 13.94 -12.21
C VAL A 232 1.13 13.85 -11.67
N ASN A 233 0.16 13.97 -12.57
CA ASN A 233 -1.21 13.57 -12.33
C ASN A 233 -1.32 12.07 -12.59
N LEU A 234 -1.78 11.32 -11.59
CA LEU A 234 -2.11 9.90 -11.79
C LEU A 234 -3.23 9.77 -12.84
N PRO A 235 -3.28 8.67 -13.60
CA PRO A 235 -4.42 8.38 -14.44
C PRO A 235 -5.71 8.32 -13.60
N PRO A 236 -6.88 8.62 -14.19
CA PRO A 236 -8.14 8.42 -13.49
C PRO A 236 -8.27 6.96 -13.07
N PRO A 237 -8.82 6.66 -11.88
CA PRO A 237 -8.98 5.29 -11.42
C PRO A 237 -9.87 4.53 -12.40
N GLN A 238 -9.36 3.44 -12.97
CA GLN A 238 -10.17 2.59 -13.81
C GLN A 238 -11.09 1.73 -12.94
N PRO A 239 -12.39 1.59 -13.28
CA PRO A 239 -13.25 0.66 -12.59
C PRO A 239 -12.65 -0.75 -12.66
N THR A 240 -12.31 -1.29 -11.51
CA THR A 240 -11.64 -2.58 -11.38
C THR A 240 -12.33 -3.35 -10.28
N LEU A 241 -12.62 -4.62 -10.49
CA LEU A 241 -13.11 -5.53 -9.45
C LEU A 241 -11.99 -6.51 -9.09
N ASN A 242 -11.58 -6.52 -7.82
CA ASN A 242 -10.57 -7.43 -7.30
C ASN A 242 -11.28 -8.54 -6.50
N LEU A 243 -11.11 -9.79 -6.90
CA LEU A 243 -11.62 -10.97 -6.21
C LEU A 243 -10.44 -11.65 -5.53
N LEU A 244 -10.43 -11.72 -4.20
CA LEU A 244 -9.35 -12.31 -3.42
C LEU A 244 -9.85 -13.60 -2.77
N PHE A 245 -9.35 -14.73 -3.23
CA PHE A 245 -9.76 -16.06 -2.76
C PHE A 245 -8.80 -16.58 -1.69
N ASP A 246 -9.34 -17.07 -0.57
CA ASP A 246 -8.61 -18.05 0.23
C ASP A 246 -8.52 -19.39 -0.51
N ILE A 247 -7.60 -20.25 -0.07
CA ILE A 247 -7.34 -21.55 -0.69
C ILE A 247 -8.03 -22.67 0.09
N ASP A 248 -7.60 -22.89 1.35
CA ASP A 248 -8.07 -24.02 2.14
C ASP A 248 -9.55 -23.85 2.47
N GLY A 249 -10.36 -24.88 2.24
CA GLY A 249 -11.80 -24.81 2.50
C GLY A 249 -12.59 -23.98 1.49
N THR A 250 -11.93 -23.12 0.69
CA THR A 250 -12.55 -22.26 -0.32
C THR A 250 -12.33 -22.72 -1.75
N LEU A 251 -11.06 -22.81 -2.20
CA LEU A 251 -10.71 -23.32 -3.54
C LEU A 251 -10.45 -24.83 -3.53
N CYS A 252 -9.80 -25.34 -2.49
CA CYS A 252 -9.55 -26.76 -2.32
C CYS A 252 -9.46 -27.17 -0.84
N ARG A 253 -9.71 -28.46 -0.57
CA ARG A 253 -9.45 -29.10 0.73
C ARG A 253 -8.06 -29.72 0.68
N SER A 254 -7.18 -29.35 1.61
CA SER A 254 -5.79 -29.87 1.64
C SER A 254 -5.30 -30.21 3.05
N GLU A 255 -6.22 -30.54 3.95
CA GLU A 255 -5.95 -30.68 5.39
C GLU A 255 -4.90 -31.77 5.69
N GLU A 256 -5.06 -32.98 5.17
CA GLU A 256 -4.10 -34.08 5.38
C GLU A 256 -2.71 -33.74 4.81
N LEU A 257 -2.68 -33.18 3.59
CA LEU A 257 -1.45 -32.71 2.94
C LEU A 257 -0.73 -31.66 3.79
N SER A 258 -1.48 -30.70 4.32
CA SER A 258 -0.95 -29.59 5.12
C SER A 258 -0.44 -30.07 6.47
N VAL A 259 -1.20 -30.93 7.14
CA VAL A 259 -0.85 -31.45 8.47
C VAL A 259 0.39 -32.33 8.39
N ASP A 260 0.48 -33.26 7.42
CA ASP A 260 1.68 -34.10 7.25
C ASP A 260 2.93 -33.26 6.97
N ALA A 261 2.86 -32.35 5.99
CA ALA A 261 3.99 -31.51 5.60
C ALA A 261 4.47 -30.60 6.73
N PHE A 262 3.54 -29.93 7.41
CA PHE A 262 3.85 -28.94 8.44
C PHE A 262 4.52 -29.61 9.64
N TYR A 263 3.89 -30.65 10.20
CA TYR A 263 4.40 -31.30 11.40
C TYR A 263 5.66 -32.14 11.16
N THR A 264 5.81 -32.75 9.97
CA THR A 264 7.05 -33.45 9.60
C THR A 264 8.21 -32.46 9.50
N CYS A 265 8.02 -31.34 8.78
CA CYS A 265 9.04 -30.29 8.64
C CYS A 265 9.46 -29.74 10.02
N LEU A 266 8.47 -29.44 10.87
CA LEU A 266 8.73 -28.85 12.17
C LEU A 266 9.44 -29.82 13.12
N THR A 267 9.04 -31.10 13.14
CA THR A 267 9.70 -32.15 13.92
C THR A 267 11.18 -32.27 13.55
N ASP A 268 11.49 -32.31 12.26
CA ASP A 268 12.86 -32.48 11.77
C ASP A 268 13.75 -31.26 12.09
N ILE A 269 13.19 -30.04 12.01
CA ILE A 269 13.95 -28.81 12.30
C ILE A 269 14.24 -28.66 13.80
N VAL A 270 13.26 -28.97 14.65
CA VAL A 270 13.38 -28.85 16.11
C VAL A 270 14.12 -30.03 16.72
N GLY A 271 14.15 -31.19 16.04
CA GLY A 271 14.89 -32.39 16.48
C GLY A 271 14.18 -33.19 17.57
N ARG A 272 12.87 -32.97 17.77
CA ARG A 272 12.03 -33.76 18.69
C ARG A 272 10.58 -33.82 18.16
N PRO A 273 9.79 -34.83 18.56
CA PRO A 273 8.43 -35.01 18.05
C PRO A 273 7.51 -33.82 18.36
N ILE A 274 7.09 -33.10 17.32
CA ILE A 274 6.02 -32.10 17.36
C ILE A 274 4.97 -32.55 16.34
N THR A 275 3.80 -32.98 16.81
CA THR A 275 2.75 -33.58 15.98
C THR A 275 1.41 -32.92 16.27
N HIS A 276 0.45 -33.10 15.36
CA HIS A 276 -0.92 -32.64 15.59
C HIS A 276 -1.51 -33.23 16.88
N ALA A 277 -1.23 -34.51 17.16
CA ALA A 277 -1.74 -35.21 18.34
C ALA A 277 -1.21 -34.66 19.67
N ASN A 278 0.00 -34.08 19.69
CA ASN A 278 0.60 -33.51 20.91
C ASN A 278 0.56 -31.98 20.96
N THR A 279 -0.21 -31.34 20.09
CA THR A 279 -0.28 -29.88 19.95
C THR A 279 -1.73 -29.40 20.06
N SER A 280 -2.04 -28.66 21.13
CA SER A 280 -3.38 -28.10 21.34
C SER A 280 -3.45 -26.65 20.86
N VAL A 281 -3.23 -26.43 19.57
CA VAL A 281 -3.31 -25.12 18.90
C VAL A 281 -4.29 -25.22 17.74
N SER A 282 -5.26 -24.31 17.66
CA SER A 282 -6.20 -24.29 16.53
C SER A 282 -5.46 -24.00 15.23
N LEU A 283 -5.69 -24.81 14.20
CA LEU A 283 -5.10 -24.63 12.88
C LEU A 283 -5.89 -23.65 11.99
N HIS A 284 -7.19 -23.50 12.26
CA HIS A 284 -8.14 -22.89 11.33
C HIS A 284 -7.98 -21.36 11.24
N GLY A 285 -7.99 -20.86 9.99
CA GLY A 285 -8.00 -19.42 9.69
C GLY A 285 -6.68 -18.69 10.00
N ARG A 286 -5.61 -19.40 10.36
CA ARG A 286 -4.31 -18.82 10.72
C ARG A 286 -3.35 -18.73 9.55
N THR A 287 -2.32 -17.89 9.70
CA THR A 287 -1.19 -17.85 8.78
C THR A 287 -0.17 -18.92 9.15
N ASP A 288 0.60 -19.42 8.19
CA ASP A 288 1.71 -20.37 8.41
C ASP A 288 2.68 -19.82 9.46
N LEU A 289 3.04 -18.53 9.34
CA LEU A 289 3.93 -17.87 10.28
C LEU A 289 3.32 -17.75 11.68
N GLY A 290 2.06 -17.30 11.79
CA GLY A 290 1.37 -17.18 13.08
C GLY A 290 1.18 -18.54 13.76
N LEU A 291 0.74 -19.55 13.01
CA LEU A 291 0.59 -20.92 13.49
C LEU A 291 1.92 -21.48 13.98
N LEU A 292 3.00 -21.29 13.23
CA LEU A 292 4.33 -21.74 13.61
C LEU A 292 4.77 -21.13 14.95
N TYR A 293 4.62 -19.82 15.13
CA TYR A 293 5.02 -19.15 16.37
C TYR A 293 4.24 -19.64 17.59
N ASP A 294 2.95 -19.94 17.41
CA ASP A 294 2.09 -20.45 18.47
C ASP A 294 2.45 -21.90 18.84
N ILE A 295 2.70 -22.76 17.85
CA ILE A 295 3.17 -24.13 18.11
C ILE A 295 4.54 -24.12 18.79
N LEU A 296 5.46 -23.28 18.34
CA LEU A 296 6.77 -23.12 18.99
C LEU A 296 6.64 -22.58 20.42
N GLY A 297 5.71 -21.67 20.66
CA GLY A 297 5.37 -21.16 21.98
C GLY A 297 4.81 -22.24 22.90
N TYR A 298 3.84 -23.02 22.40
CA TYR A 298 3.22 -24.13 23.11
C TYR A 298 4.25 -25.18 23.55
N HIS A 299 5.19 -25.52 22.68
CA HIS A 299 6.25 -26.48 22.98
C HIS A 299 7.46 -25.87 23.73
N GLY A 300 7.47 -24.56 24.02
CA GLY A 300 8.56 -23.91 24.76
C GLY A 300 9.89 -23.81 24.00
N VAL A 301 9.85 -23.75 22.66
CA VAL A 301 11.06 -23.59 21.83
C VAL A 301 11.60 -22.16 21.98
N GLN A 302 12.85 -22.04 22.41
CA GLN A 302 13.47 -20.75 22.73
C GLN A 302 13.87 -19.96 21.47
N SER A 303 14.52 -20.62 20.50
CA SER A 303 15.05 -19.98 19.29
C SER A 303 14.02 -19.83 18.16
N LYS A 304 12.85 -19.23 18.47
CA LYS A 304 11.70 -19.18 17.54
C LYS A 304 12.03 -18.60 16.17
N THR A 305 12.75 -17.47 16.13
CA THR A 305 13.09 -16.79 14.87
C THR A 305 13.97 -17.64 13.96
N CYS A 306 15.02 -18.27 14.51
CA CYS A 306 15.90 -19.16 13.74
C CYS A 306 15.14 -20.40 13.22
N VAL A 307 14.26 -20.97 14.04
CA VAL A 307 13.42 -22.11 13.61
C VAL A 307 12.44 -21.67 12.52
N ALA A 308 11.85 -20.48 12.63
CA ALA A 308 10.93 -19.94 11.62
C ALA A 308 11.62 -19.72 10.28
N GLU A 309 12.81 -19.14 10.25
CA GLU A 309 13.59 -18.97 9.01
C GLU A 309 13.89 -20.31 8.33
N ARG A 310 14.37 -21.30 9.09
CA ARG A 310 14.65 -22.65 8.58
C ARG A 310 13.38 -23.34 8.09
N PHE A 311 12.26 -23.17 8.79
CA PHE A 311 10.98 -23.76 8.43
C PHE A 311 10.46 -23.20 7.12
N LEU A 312 10.43 -21.87 6.96
CA LEU A 312 9.97 -21.22 5.73
C LEU A 312 10.81 -21.61 4.51
N GLN A 313 12.11 -21.84 4.69
CA GLN A 313 13.00 -22.33 3.63
C GLN A 313 12.73 -23.79 3.25
N ALA A 314 12.39 -24.65 4.21
CA ALA A 314 12.28 -26.09 3.99
C ALA A 314 10.85 -26.58 3.68
N HIS A 315 9.81 -25.89 4.17
CA HIS A 315 8.43 -26.39 4.22
C HIS A 315 7.89 -26.81 2.85
N ALA A 316 8.19 -26.06 1.78
CA ALA A 316 7.77 -26.41 0.41
C ALA A 316 8.29 -27.78 -0.05
N SER A 317 9.51 -28.16 0.35
CA SER A 317 10.06 -29.48 0.04
C SER A 317 9.32 -30.60 0.78
N TYR A 318 8.86 -30.34 2.01
CA TYR A 318 8.04 -31.29 2.77
C TYR A 318 6.63 -31.40 2.19
N MET A 319 6.08 -30.29 1.68
CA MET A 319 4.81 -30.34 0.96
C MET A 319 4.91 -31.21 -0.30
N GLN A 320 5.98 -31.08 -1.08
CA GLN A 320 6.22 -31.96 -2.23
C GLN A 320 6.36 -33.43 -1.81
N LYS A 321 7.16 -33.72 -0.78
CA LYS A 321 7.29 -35.10 -0.24
C LYS A 321 5.94 -35.68 0.19
N SER A 322 5.07 -34.85 0.76
CA SER A 322 3.73 -35.27 1.21
C SER A 322 2.82 -35.58 0.01
N ILE A 323 2.93 -34.80 -1.07
CA ILE A 323 2.28 -35.12 -2.36
C ILE A 323 2.77 -36.46 -2.89
N ASP A 324 4.08 -36.71 -2.84
CA ASP A 324 4.67 -37.97 -3.32
C ASP A 324 4.25 -39.19 -2.49
N LYS A 325 3.85 -38.98 -1.21
CA LYS A 325 3.23 -40.03 -0.35
C LYS A 325 1.78 -40.34 -0.73
N GLY A 326 1.15 -39.53 -1.58
CA GLY A 326 -0.24 -39.68 -1.99
C GLY A 326 -1.24 -38.76 -1.27
N PHE A 327 -0.77 -37.76 -0.52
CA PHE A 327 -1.66 -36.73 0.01
C PHE A 327 -1.89 -35.63 -1.02
N PHE A 328 -3.13 -35.36 -1.40
CA PHE A 328 -3.46 -34.36 -2.43
C PHE A 328 -4.46 -33.33 -1.93
N ALA A 329 -4.41 -32.14 -2.50
CA ALA A 329 -5.51 -31.20 -2.36
C ALA A 329 -6.65 -31.59 -3.33
N VAL A 330 -7.89 -31.48 -2.87
CA VAL A 330 -9.09 -31.78 -3.66
C VAL A 330 -9.88 -30.50 -3.89
N THR A 331 -10.16 -30.17 -5.13
CA THR A 331 -10.93 -28.97 -5.49
C THR A 331 -12.31 -28.96 -4.82
N CYS A 332 -12.71 -27.83 -4.24
CA CYS A 332 -14.02 -27.67 -3.60
C CYS A 332 -15.16 -27.62 -4.64
N PRO A 333 -16.42 -27.96 -4.25
CA PRO A 333 -17.56 -27.93 -5.17
C PRO A 333 -17.77 -26.57 -5.85
N GLY A 334 -18.02 -26.59 -7.17
CA GLY A 334 -18.32 -25.40 -7.97
C GLY A 334 -17.12 -24.49 -8.30
N VAL A 335 -15.91 -24.78 -7.81
CA VAL A 335 -14.71 -23.96 -8.04
C VAL A 335 -14.28 -24.00 -9.50
N ALA A 336 -14.23 -25.18 -10.13
CA ALA A 336 -13.79 -25.32 -11.51
C ALA A 336 -14.68 -24.53 -12.49
N GLU A 337 -16.00 -24.62 -12.32
CA GLU A 337 -16.98 -23.89 -13.12
C GLU A 337 -16.90 -22.39 -12.87
N THR A 338 -16.72 -21.98 -11.62
CA THR A 338 -16.65 -20.57 -11.24
C THR A 338 -15.38 -19.91 -11.76
N LEU A 339 -14.21 -20.53 -11.61
CA LEU A 339 -12.95 -19.98 -12.12
C LEU A 339 -12.95 -19.90 -13.65
N LYS A 340 -13.50 -20.92 -14.34
CA LYS A 340 -13.69 -20.88 -15.80
C LYS A 340 -14.57 -19.70 -16.21
N TRP A 341 -15.70 -19.53 -15.53
CA TRP A 341 -16.62 -18.42 -15.79
C TRP A 341 -16.00 -17.04 -15.51
N LEU A 342 -15.27 -16.88 -14.41
CA LEU A 342 -14.57 -15.64 -14.08
C LEU A 342 -13.48 -15.31 -15.10
N THR A 343 -12.75 -16.31 -15.59
CA THR A 343 -11.73 -16.14 -16.64
C THR A 343 -12.36 -15.61 -17.93
N GLN A 344 -13.48 -16.20 -18.37
CA GLN A 344 -14.23 -15.70 -19.53
C GLN A 344 -14.72 -14.26 -19.32
N LYS A 345 -15.20 -13.93 -18.12
CA LYS A 345 -15.65 -12.56 -17.82
C LYS A 345 -14.49 -11.57 -17.81
N LYS A 346 -13.34 -11.96 -17.29
CA LYS A 346 -12.09 -11.16 -17.33
C LYS A 346 -11.64 -10.87 -18.76
N GLU A 347 -11.82 -11.80 -19.69
CA GLU A 347 -11.46 -11.62 -21.11
C GLU A 347 -12.45 -10.72 -21.87
N ILE A 348 -13.74 -10.79 -21.53
CA ILE A 348 -14.81 -10.06 -22.24
C ILE A 348 -15.02 -8.64 -21.68
N LEU A 349 -14.91 -8.46 -20.36
CA LEU A 349 -15.22 -7.19 -19.71
C LEU A 349 -14.01 -6.25 -19.74
N THR A 350 -14.17 -5.11 -20.40
CA THR A 350 -13.22 -4.00 -20.35
C THR A 350 -13.45 -3.09 -19.15
N THR A 351 -14.68 -3.02 -18.63
CA THR A 351 -15.04 -2.17 -17.48
C THR A 351 -16.22 -2.78 -16.70
N PRO A 352 -16.05 -3.14 -15.41
CA PRO A 352 -14.79 -3.10 -14.68
C PRO A 352 -13.82 -4.17 -15.16
N ALA A 353 -12.52 -3.87 -15.11
CA ALA A 353 -11.49 -4.89 -15.30
C ALA A 353 -11.53 -5.87 -14.11
N ILE A 354 -11.53 -7.18 -14.36
CA ILE A 354 -11.55 -8.19 -13.30
C ILE A 354 -10.13 -8.66 -13.01
N ARG A 355 -9.73 -8.63 -11.73
CA ARG A 355 -8.54 -9.35 -11.26
C ARG A 355 -8.93 -10.37 -10.22
N ILE A 356 -8.28 -11.51 -10.30
CA ILE A 356 -8.52 -12.66 -9.44
C ILE A 356 -7.18 -12.88 -8.74
N GLY A 357 -7.12 -12.70 -7.44
CA GLY A 357 -5.93 -12.88 -6.61
C GLY A 357 -6.19 -13.90 -5.52
N LEU A 358 -5.12 -14.21 -4.78
CA LEU A 358 -5.15 -15.09 -3.61
C LEU A 358 -4.96 -14.26 -2.35
N MET A 359 -5.63 -14.66 -1.27
CA MET A 359 -5.43 -14.12 0.06
C MET A 359 -5.50 -15.28 1.04
N THR A 360 -4.35 -15.84 1.36
CA THR A 360 -4.29 -17.11 2.09
C THR A 360 -3.26 -17.09 3.21
N GLY A 361 -3.58 -17.81 4.28
CA GLY A 361 -2.65 -18.04 5.38
C GLY A 361 -1.43 -18.88 5.00
N ASN A 362 -1.43 -19.55 3.85
CA ASN A 362 -0.31 -20.37 3.41
C ASN A 362 0.85 -19.51 2.89
N SER A 363 2.09 -19.99 3.08
CA SER A 363 3.25 -19.47 2.35
C SER A 363 3.06 -19.55 0.84
N LYS A 364 3.71 -18.66 0.09
CA LYS A 364 3.49 -18.56 -1.36
C LYS A 364 3.78 -19.86 -2.10
N SER A 365 4.89 -20.52 -1.79
CA SER A 365 5.28 -21.80 -2.41
C SER A 365 4.24 -22.89 -2.16
N ASN A 366 3.77 -23.03 -0.91
CA ASN A 366 2.80 -24.04 -0.53
C ASN A 366 1.41 -23.77 -1.13
N ALA A 367 0.98 -22.52 -1.13
CA ALA A 367 -0.26 -22.10 -1.79
C ALA A 367 -0.29 -22.57 -3.26
N LEU A 368 0.81 -22.37 -4.00
CA LEU A 368 0.91 -22.80 -5.39
C LEU A 368 0.93 -24.33 -5.54
N LEU A 369 1.67 -25.04 -4.68
CA LEU A 369 1.68 -26.51 -4.69
C LEU A 369 0.29 -27.11 -4.42
N LYS A 370 -0.47 -26.55 -3.47
CA LYS A 370 -1.85 -26.94 -3.18
C LYS A 370 -2.74 -26.77 -4.42
N LEU A 371 -2.70 -25.60 -5.05
CA LEU A 371 -3.49 -25.32 -6.26
C LEU A 371 -3.14 -26.28 -7.41
N SER A 372 -1.84 -26.50 -7.66
CA SER A 372 -1.39 -27.45 -8.67
C SER A 372 -1.85 -28.88 -8.39
N SER A 373 -1.73 -29.35 -7.14
CA SER A 373 -2.17 -30.71 -6.76
C SER A 373 -3.68 -30.90 -6.87
N ALA A 374 -4.46 -29.83 -6.71
CA ALA A 374 -5.92 -29.82 -6.92
C ALA A 374 -6.34 -29.72 -8.40
N GLY A 375 -5.39 -29.56 -9.33
CA GLY A 375 -5.67 -29.35 -10.75
C GLY A 375 -6.14 -27.94 -11.11
N ILE A 376 -5.91 -26.95 -10.23
CA ILE A 376 -6.30 -25.56 -10.45
C ILE A 376 -5.18 -24.83 -11.19
N ASN A 377 -5.50 -24.23 -12.33
CA ASN A 377 -4.54 -23.46 -13.11
C ASN A 377 -4.15 -22.15 -12.40
N ILE A 378 -2.88 -22.07 -11.99
CA ILE A 378 -2.30 -20.93 -11.27
C ILE A 378 -2.31 -19.65 -12.13
N SER A 379 -2.26 -19.74 -13.47
CA SER A 379 -2.16 -18.57 -14.36
C SER A 379 -3.40 -17.67 -14.32
N ILE A 380 -4.50 -18.15 -13.73
CA ILE A 380 -5.73 -17.36 -13.53
C ILE A 380 -5.48 -16.27 -12.46
N PHE A 381 -4.61 -16.54 -11.49
CA PHE A 381 -4.36 -15.69 -10.35
C PHE A 381 -3.29 -14.63 -10.63
N ASP A 382 -3.63 -13.40 -10.26
CA ASP A 382 -2.78 -12.24 -10.26
C ASP A 382 -1.98 -12.19 -8.96
N LEU A 383 -0.80 -12.82 -9.00
CA LEU A 383 0.08 -12.90 -7.84
C LEU A 383 0.59 -11.53 -7.37
N ALA A 384 0.51 -10.48 -8.20
CA ALA A 384 0.93 -9.14 -7.84
C ALA A 384 -0.03 -8.43 -6.87
N ILE A 385 -1.29 -8.88 -6.78
CA ILE A 385 -2.26 -8.40 -5.78
C ILE A 385 -2.51 -9.41 -4.66
N SER A 386 -1.84 -10.55 -4.73
CA SER A 386 -2.05 -11.66 -3.80
C SER A 386 -1.22 -11.50 -2.52
N SER A 387 -1.73 -12.02 -1.41
CA SER A 387 -1.06 -12.05 -0.11
C SER A 387 -0.97 -13.48 0.43
N PHE A 388 0.13 -13.74 1.13
CA PHE A 388 0.54 -15.07 1.58
C PHE A 388 1.02 -15.00 3.03
N GLY A 389 0.78 -16.05 3.82
CA GLY A 389 1.04 -16.07 5.25
C GLY A 389 2.50 -16.36 5.66
N ASP A 390 3.44 -16.27 4.72
CA ASP A 390 4.87 -16.17 5.01
C ASP A 390 5.32 -14.72 5.26
N ALA A 391 4.50 -13.73 4.88
CA ALA A 391 4.81 -12.31 5.06
C ALA A 391 4.29 -11.70 6.38
N HIS A 392 3.19 -12.23 6.92
CA HIS A 392 2.48 -11.64 8.05
C HIS A 392 1.99 -12.70 9.05
N MET A 393 1.99 -12.37 10.34
CA MET A 393 1.56 -13.28 11.41
C MET A 393 0.03 -13.35 11.56
N ASP A 394 -0.68 -12.25 11.28
CA ASP A 394 -2.13 -12.14 11.46
C ASP A 394 -2.88 -12.02 10.12
N ARG A 395 -4.14 -12.50 10.10
CA ARG A 395 -5.00 -12.54 8.91
C ARG A 395 -5.34 -11.16 8.39
N ILE A 396 -5.60 -10.19 9.29
CA ILE A 396 -5.95 -8.82 8.90
C ILE A 396 -4.80 -8.12 8.16
N SER A 397 -3.54 -8.44 8.49
CA SER A 397 -2.38 -7.95 7.76
C SER A 397 -2.33 -8.46 6.32
N LEU A 398 -2.84 -9.66 6.01
CA LEU A 398 -2.93 -10.14 4.62
C LEU A 398 -3.90 -9.30 3.79
N VAL A 399 -5.09 -8.99 4.35
CA VAL A 399 -6.05 -8.10 3.67
C VAL A 399 -5.41 -6.73 3.43
N LYS A 400 -4.75 -6.17 4.45
CA LYS A 400 -4.06 -4.87 4.37
C LYS A 400 -2.93 -4.88 3.33
N ASP A 401 -2.18 -5.98 3.21
CA ASP A 401 -1.12 -6.18 2.21
C ASP A 401 -1.67 -6.26 0.79
N SER A 402 -2.68 -7.10 0.54
CA SER A 402 -3.36 -7.14 -0.77
C SER A 402 -3.92 -5.77 -1.14
N MET A 403 -4.55 -5.07 -0.21
CA MET A 403 -5.05 -3.71 -0.46
C MET A 403 -3.92 -2.71 -0.73
N ALA A 404 -2.77 -2.83 -0.07
CA ALA A 404 -1.60 -2.01 -0.35
C ALA A 404 -1.05 -2.27 -1.76
N LYS A 405 -0.98 -3.54 -2.19
CA LYS A 405 -0.56 -3.94 -3.55
C LYS A 405 -1.54 -3.49 -4.64
N ILE A 406 -2.85 -3.61 -4.42
CA ILE A 406 -3.86 -3.12 -5.36
C ILE A 406 -3.74 -1.59 -5.48
N ARG A 407 -3.61 -0.87 -4.36
CA ARG A 407 -3.32 0.57 -4.37
C ARG A 407 -2.00 0.88 -5.07
N ALA A 408 -1.01 -0.01 -4.94
CA ALA A 408 0.27 0.11 -5.61
C ALA A 408 0.19 0.09 -7.13
N ARG A 409 -0.83 -0.57 -7.65
CA ARG A 409 -1.08 -0.66 -9.08
C ARG A 409 -2.01 0.43 -9.59
N ASP A 410 -3.06 0.74 -8.84
CA ASP A 410 -4.20 1.53 -9.35
C ASP A 410 -4.33 2.93 -8.75
N GLY A 411 -3.55 3.26 -7.72
CA GLY A 411 -3.76 4.46 -6.92
C GLY A 411 -4.57 4.24 -5.64
N ARG A 412 -4.64 5.26 -4.77
CA ARG A 412 -5.38 5.13 -3.51
C ARG A 412 -6.90 5.28 -3.65
N ASP A 413 -7.37 5.82 -4.78
CA ASP A 413 -8.77 6.23 -4.94
C ASP A 413 -9.63 5.07 -5.48
N LEU A 414 -9.35 3.86 -4.99
CA LEU A 414 -10.16 2.69 -5.24
C LEU A 414 -11.41 2.80 -4.36
N PRO A 415 -12.63 2.82 -4.93
CA PRO A 415 -13.85 2.73 -4.15
C PRO A 415 -13.80 1.47 -3.28
N LYS A 416 -14.09 1.61 -1.99
CA LYS A 416 -14.00 0.53 -0.98
C LYS A 416 -14.83 -0.72 -1.37
N SER A 417 -15.90 -0.54 -2.16
CA SER A 417 -16.80 -1.59 -2.66
C SER A 417 -16.33 -2.37 -3.90
N LYS A 418 -15.03 -2.34 -4.22
CA LYS A 418 -14.47 -2.99 -5.43
C LYS A 418 -13.45 -4.10 -5.16
N THR A 419 -13.25 -4.45 -3.89
CA THR A 419 -12.54 -5.67 -3.51
C THR A 419 -13.51 -6.59 -2.78
N ILE A 420 -13.61 -7.83 -3.27
CA ILE A 420 -14.41 -8.89 -2.67
C ILE A 420 -13.44 -9.94 -2.14
N VAL A 421 -13.52 -10.22 -0.85
CA VAL A 421 -12.86 -11.36 -0.21
C VAL A 421 -13.78 -12.57 -0.31
N ILE A 422 -13.23 -13.72 -0.66
CA ILE A 422 -13.95 -15.00 -0.72
C ILE A 422 -13.22 -15.98 0.18
N GLY A 423 -13.90 -16.47 1.21
CA GLY A 423 -13.32 -17.36 2.22
C GLY A 423 -14.36 -18.23 2.93
N ASP A 424 -13.91 -19.23 3.69
CA ASP A 424 -14.75 -20.20 4.41
C ASP A 424 -14.70 -20.05 5.93
N THR A 425 -13.94 -19.08 6.46
CA THR A 425 -13.75 -18.91 7.90
C THR A 425 -14.40 -17.63 8.44
N PRO A 426 -14.81 -17.61 9.73
CA PRO A 426 -15.22 -16.39 10.40
C PRO A 426 -14.21 -15.23 10.28
N LEU A 427 -12.92 -15.56 10.33
CA LEU A 427 -11.84 -14.58 10.22
C LEU A 427 -11.81 -13.90 8.85
N ASP A 428 -12.24 -14.58 7.77
CA ASP A 428 -12.34 -13.96 6.45
C ASP A 428 -13.44 -12.89 6.41
N VAL A 429 -14.59 -13.18 7.03
CA VAL A 429 -15.71 -12.23 7.15
C VAL A 429 -15.31 -11.02 7.99
N GLU A 430 -14.74 -11.25 9.16
CA GLU A 430 -14.33 -10.19 10.09
C GLU A 430 -13.24 -9.30 9.47
N CYS A 431 -12.18 -9.90 8.91
CA CYS A 431 -11.06 -9.14 8.36
C CYS A 431 -11.46 -8.36 7.10
N ALA A 432 -12.32 -8.92 6.25
CA ALA A 432 -12.85 -8.22 5.08
C ALA A 432 -13.67 -7.00 5.49
N LYS A 433 -14.56 -7.15 6.47
CA LYS A 433 -15.37 -6.06 7.02
C LYS A 433 -14.53 -4.96 7.67
N GLU A 434 -13.54 -5.32 8.49
CA GLU A 434 -12.61 -4.35 9.09
C GLU A 434 -11.87 -3.53 8.01
N ALA A 435 -11.48 -4.18 6.91
CA ALA A 435 -10.83 -3.52 5.78
C ALA A 435 -11.80 -2.73 4.88
N GLY A 436 -13.11 -2.84 5.10
CA GLY A 436 -14.16 -2.24 4.29
C GLY A 436 -14.31 -2.89 2.91
N CYS A 437 -13.93 -4.16 2.77
CA CYS A 437 -14.15 -4.97 1.58
C CYS A 437 -15.51 -5.67 1.68
N ALA A 438 -16.10 -6.00 0.52
CA ALA A 438 -17.23 -6.91 0.47
C ALA A 438 -16.73 -8.35 0.70
N VAL A 439 -17.61 -9.23 1.19
CA VAL A 439 -17.24 -10.62 1.51
C VAL A 439 -18.29 -11.64 1.06
N VAL A 440 -17.80 -12.69 0.41
CA VAL A 440 -18.52 -13.92 0.09
C VAL A 440 -18.03 -15.00 1.04
N ALA A 441 -18.90 -15.43 1.97
CA ALA A 441 -18.60 -16.56 2.85
C ALA A 441 -19.05 -17.87 2.17
N VAL A 442 -18.18 -18.89 2.14
CA VAL A 442 -18.44 -20.16 1.46
C VAL A 442 -18.38 -21.32 2.45
N ALA A 443 -19.50 -22.00 2.67
CA ALA A 443 -19.61 -23.10 3.62
C ALA A 443 -19.07 -24.45 3.09
N SER A 444 -17.95 -24.43 2.36
CA SER A 444 -17.23 -25.63 1.90
C SER A 444 -16.09 -26.05 2.85
N GLY A 445 -15.84 -25.23 3.88
CA GLY A 445 -14.85 -25.43 4.93
C GLY A 445 -15.34 -26.25 6.11
N ASN A 446 -14.94 -25.83 7.31
CA ASN A 446 -15.31 -26.48 8.58
C ASN A 446 -16.43 -25.74 9.33
N TYR A 447 -16.90 -24.61 8.79
CA TYR A 447 -18.02 -23.83 9.32
C TYR A 447 -19.26 -24.01 8.44
N GLY A 448 -20.42 -24.17 9.06
CA GLY A 448 -21.68 -24.32 8.36
C GLY A 448 -22.18 -22.99 7.77
N LEU A 449 -23.18 -23.09 6.90
CA LEU A 449 -23.79 -21.90 6.29
C LEU A 449 -24.40 -20.96 7.34
N ASP A 450 -25.07 -21.51 8.36
CA ASP A 450 -25.70 -20.74 9.43
C ASP A 450 -24.66 -20.00 10.29
N ASP A 451 -23.52 -20.66 10.60
CA ASP A 451 -22.43 -20.05 11.37
C ASP A 451 -21.85 -18.84 10.64
N LEU A 452 -21.62 -18.98 9.32
CA LEU A 452 -21.07 -17.93 8.48
C LEU A 452 -22.10 -16.81 8.24
N ALA A 453 -23.37 -17.16 8.05
CA ALA A 453 -24.45 -16.18 7.87
C ALA A 453 -24.67 -15.32 9.11
N ALA A 454 -24.47 -15.86 10.32
CA ALA A 454 -24.58 -15.12 11.58
C ALA A 454 -23.55 -13.97 11.70
N LEU A 455 -22.47 -14.01 10.92
CA LEU A 455 -21.48 -12.94 10.82
C LEU A 455 -21.88 -11.84 9.82
N GLU A 456 -23.06 -11.95 9.21
CA GLU A 456 -23.65 -11.02 8.24
C GLU A 456 -22.74 -10.66 7.06
N PRO A 457 -22.13 -11.63 6.34
CA PRO A 457 -21.39 -11.33 5.12
C PRO A 457 -22.31 -10.73 4.04
N ASP A 458 -21.75 -10.10 3.00
CA ASP A 458 -22.56 -9.58 1.89
C ASP A 458 -23.31 -10.71 1.16
N THR A 459 -22.73 -11.91 1.13
CA THR A 459 -23.43 -13.14 0.75
C THR A 459 -22.79 -14.35 1.42
N ALA A 460 -23.61 -15.33 1.83
CA ALA A 460 -23.17 -16.63 2.33
C ALA A 460 -23.76 -17.72 1.44
N VAL A 461 -22.93 -18.68 1.02
CA VAL A 461 -23.32 -19.73 0.06
C VAL A 461 -22.80 -21.09 0.49
N SER A 462 -23.48 -22.17 0.10
CA SER A 462 -23.05 -23.53 0.43
C SER A 462 -21.79 -23.93 -0.33
N HIS A 463 -21.66 -23.43 -1.56
CA HIS A 463 -20.47 -23.57 -2.39
C HIS A 463 -20.32 -22.36 -3.31
N ILE A 464 -19.10 -22.10 -3.80
CA ILE A 464 -18.78 -20.85 -4.51
C ILE A 464 -19.62 -20.63 -5.78
N GLY A 465 -20.06 -21.70 -6.45
CA GLY A 465 -20.91 -21.62 -7.64
C GLY A 465 -22.24 -20.84 -7.44
N GLU A 466 -22.78 -20.81 -6.21
CA GLU A 466 -24.02 -20.08 -5.90
C GLU A 466 -23.79 -18.56 -5.79
N ALA A 467 -22.55 -18.11 -5.57
CA ALA A 467 -22.22 -16.68 -5.44
C ALA A 467 -22.26 -15.94 -6.78
N LYS A 468 -22.50 -16.63 -7.89
CA LYS A 468 -22.45 -16.08 -9.25
C LYS A 468 -23.35 -14.84 -9.42
N VAL A 469 -24.56 -14.85 -8.88
CA VAL A 469 -25.51 -13.73 -8.99
C VAL A 469 -24.97 -12.49 -8.26
N PHE A 470 -24.42 -12.67 -7.07
CA PHE A 470 -23.78 -11.61 -6.30
C PHE A 470 -22.54 -11.06 -7.03
N LEU A 471 -21.66 -11.92 -7.54
CA LEU A 471 -20.49 -11.48 -8.29
C LEU A 471 -20.89 -10.73 -9.57
N GLN A 472 -21.95 -11.16 -10.25
CA GLN A 472 -22.48 -10.48 -11.45
C GLN A 472 -23.02 -9.08 -11.17
N SER A 473 -23.63 -8.84 -10.01
CA SER A 473 -24.14 -7.50 -9.68
C SER A 473 -23.02 -6.45 -9.57
N HIS A 474 -21.80 -6.90 -9.29
CA HIS A 474 -20.59 -6.06 -9.22
C HIS A 474 -19.90 -5.84 -10.57
N PHE A 475 -20.35 -6.50 -11.63
CA PHE A 475 -19.79 -6.32 -12.98
C PHE A 475 -20.39 -5.10 -13.71
N VAL A 476 -21.43 -4.47 -13.17
CA VAL A 476 -22.01 -3.26 -13.75
C VAL A 476 -21.43 -2.05 -13.02
N PRO A 477 -20.88 -1.05 -13.73
CA PRO A 477 -20.48 0.20 -13.08
C PRO A 477 -21.68 0.79 -12.36
N SER A 478 -21.58 0.99 -11.04
CA SER A 478 -22.58 1.75 -10.30
C SER A 478 -22.68 3.12 -10.96
N ILE A 479 -23.82 3.40 -11.60
CA ILE A 479 -24.12 4.74 -12.11
C ILE A 479 -24.37 5.59 -10.87
N THR A 480 -23.32 6.21 -10.32
CA THR A 480 -23.52 7.36 -9.45
C THR A 480 -24.10 8.46 -10.33
N VAL A 481 -25.43 8.57 -10.33
CA VAL A 481 -26.13 9.76 -10.77
C VAL A 481 -25.65 10.87 -9.83
N THR A 482 -24.62 11.59 -10.23
CA THR A 482 -24.40 12.94 -9.70
C THR A 482 -25.60 13.74 -10.17
N GLY A 483 -26.56 13.96 -9.28
CA GLY A 483 -27.69 14.83 -9.51
C GLY A 483 -27.24 16.24 -9.89
N PRO A 484 -28.15 17.03 -10.49
CA PRO A 484 -27.84 18.31 -11.14
C PRO A 484 -27.24 19.37 -10.20
#